data_AF-A0A557S1E9-F1
#
_entry.id   AF-A0A557S1E9-F1
#
_cell.length_a   1.000
_cell.length_b   1.000
_cell.length_c   1.000
_cell.angle_alpha   90.00
_cell.angle_beta   90.00
_cell.angle_gamma   90.00
#
_symmetry.space_group_name_H-M   'P 1'
#
loop_
_entity.id
_entity.type
_entity.pdbx_description
1 polymer ?
#
loop_
_entity_poly.entity_id
_entity_poly.type
_entity_poly.pdbx_seq_one_letter_code
_entity_poly.pdbx_strand_id
1 'polypeptide(L)'
;MTNKNIFKGLVGFLACVAVQNSTATTLEQAIQQALNTNPDIRIETNELLSRGEDVEQAKAGYLPKVDITAGYGYERSDNNSTRSAGYDSRDLTRKEAAINLQQMLFDGYATDSEVERHLARQSSAGYRVAGVSQNKALETIEAYLDVLQLQELSALSVENLDSHKRIFEQVDLRSKAGIGRSSDLEQVRGRRASADASRLSDLANLKDAESNYLSIVGDLPRDLVPVPSLKNTLPKTLDDAVAIALKEHPTLLSAQADVRATLAQKEAAENNFYPRFDLEVGSTWGEDQNGVTGVDKDLTAMVRMRYNLFSGGKDRARQRQTAHLINEAKEVRNRTYRQVVESLRLSWTAYEATQAQLISLKQHLVSSQNTRDAYTKQFNIGKRTLIDLLNTENEVFEAKRAYLKAKKDSLYSEYRILVGMGRLLNQVSVAVPTGEGQGDAALKPYADLAPQTVLASEFLADQEAVDQIDKQIQTDEKIVADIKAQIASWKQAWETQDMDRYFAAYSSHFVPSNGMPLQSWKLSRKQVITKPAWIRLEIESLDVRVDGMVASVQFIQRYSASNFQDVVNKQLELRLEEGTWVITAETVR
;
A
#
# COMPACT_ATOMS: atom_id res chain seq x y z
N MET A 1 -31.69 -73.55 -23.76
CA MET A 1 -32.47 -72.74 -22.81
C MET A 1 -32.35 -71.29 -23.26
N THR A 2 -33.04 -70.74 -24.27
CA THR A 2 -34.49 -70.71 -24.59
C THR A 2 -35.38 -70.24 -23.44
N ASN A 3 -35.68 -68.93 -23.39
CA ASN A 3 -37.03 -68.32 -23.49
C ASN A 3 -36.99 -66.84 -23.09
N LYS A 4 -37.36 -65.91 -23.99
CA LYS A 4 -38.66 -65.22 -24.06
C LYS A 4 -38.96 -64.33 -22.82
N ASN A 5 -38.98 -63.00 -23.00
CA ASN A 5 -40.25 -62.27 -23.10
C ASN A 5 -40.08 -60.77 -23.34
N ILE A 6 -40.99 -60.30 -24.19
CA ILE A 6 -41.34 -58.95 -24.56
C ILE A 6 -41.97 -58.24 -23.34
N PHE A 7 -41.65 -56.97 -23.10
CA PHE A 7 -42.63 -56.02 -22.56
C PHE A 7 -42.37 -54.61 -23.08
N LYS A 8 -43.43 -54.05 -23.68
CA LYS A 8 -43.54 -52.65 -24.12
C LYS A 8 -43.67 -51.76 -22.87
N GLY A 9 -42.88 -50.69 -22.79
CA GLY A 9 -42.98 -49.67 -21.75
C GLY A 9 -42.94 -48.28 -22.38
N LEU A 10 -44.10 -47.65 -22.41
CA LEU A 10 -44.39 -46.29 -22.86
C LEU A 10 -43.50 -45.28 -22.12
N VAL A 11 -42.51 -44.67 -22.78
CA VAL A 11 -41.76 -43.54 -22.20
C VAL A 11 -42.56 -42.27 -22.48
N GLY A 12 -43.39 -41.90 -21.52
CA GLY A 12 -44.02 -40.58 -21.45
C GLY A 12 -42.94 -39.52 -21.30
N PHE A 13 -42.86 -38.62 -22.28
CA PHE A 13 -42.04 -37.42 -22.24
C PHE A 13 -42.64 -36.46 -21.21
N LEU A 14 -42.25 -36.58 -19.93
CA LEU A 14 -42.48 -35.55 -18.95
C LEU A 14 -41.53 -34.39 -19.28
N ALA A 15 -42.03 -33.41 -20.01
CA ALA A 15 -41.42 -32.09 -20.07
C ALA A 15 -41.52 -31.49 -18.66
N CYS A 16 -40.48 -31.67 -17.85
CA CYS A 16 -40.23 -30.82 -16.70
C CYS A 16 -40.00 -29.41 -17.23
N VAL A 17 -41.06 -28.62 -17.30
CA VAL A 17 -40.97 -27.17 -17.31
C VAL A 17 -40.36 -26.82 -15.96
N ALA A 18 -39.03 -26.68 -15.92
CA ALA A 18 -38.36 -26.02 -14.84
C ALA A 18 -38.94 -24.61 -14.78
N VAL A 19 -39.86 -24.40 -13.85
CA VAL A 19 -40.31 -23.07 -13.45
C VAL A 19 -39.06 -22.41 -12.90
N GLN A 20 -38.35 -21.67 -13.75
CA GLN A 20 -37.35 -20.73 -13.30
C GLN A 20 -38.12 -19.71 -12.48
N ASN A 21 -38.07 -19.87 -11.17
CA ASN A 21 -38.47 -18.80 -10.27
C ASN A 21 -37.60 -17.60 -10.67
N SER A 22 -38.21 -16.62 -11.33
CA SER A 22 -37.58 -15.34 -11.62
C SER A 22 -37.37 -14.62 -10.29
N THR A 23 -36.30 -14.97 -9.59
CA THR A 23 -35.86 -14.22 -8.41
C THR A 23 -35.12 -13.01 -8.93
N ALA A 24 -35.72 -11.85 -8.71
CA ALA A 24 -35.10 -10.55 -8.98
C ALA A 24 -33.66 -10.51 -8.45
N THR A 25 -32.70 -10.10 -9.27
CA THR A 25 -31.29 -10.07 -8.88
C THR A 25 -31.05 -8.91 -7.91
N THR A 26 -30.64 -9.24 -6.69
CA THR A 26 -30.27 -8.26 -5.66
C THR A 26 -28.86 -7.71 -5.90
N LEU A 27 -28.54 -6.55 -5.31
CA LEU A 27 -27.22 -5.94 -5.43
C LEU A 27 -26.13 -6.83 -4.82
N GLU A 28 -26.43 -7.45 -3.68
CA GLU A 28 -25.55 -8.37 -2.96
C GLU A 28 -25.18 -9.57 -3.84
N GLN A 29 -26.17 -10.15 -4.52
CA GLN A 29 -25.96 -11.27 -5.45
C GLN A 29 -25.12 -10.85 -6.65
N ALA A 30 -25.36 -9.67 -7.23
CA ALA A 30 -24.57 -9.16 -8.34
C ALA A 30 -23.10 -8.96 -7.95
N ILE A 31 -22.85 -8.38 -6.77
CA ILE A 31 -21.49 -8.19 -6.25
C ILE A 31 -20.85 -9.55 -5.98
N GLN A 32 -21.52 -10.46 -5.27
CA GLN A 32 -20.94 -11.78 -4.97
C GLN A 32 -20.61 -12.56 -6.25
N GLN A 33 -21.47 -12.50 -7.26
CA GLN A 33 -21.22 -13.10 -8.57
C GLN A 33 -19.98 -12.48 -9.23
N ALA A 34 -19.91 -11.15 -9.30
CA ALA A 34 -18.75 -10.44 -9.83
C ALA A 34 -17.46 -10.81 -9.08
N LEU A 35 -17.49 -10.88 -7.74
CA LEU A 35 -16.31 -11.25 -6.97
C LEU A 35 -15.84 -12.68 -7.27
N ASN A 36 -16.76 -13.61 -7.50
CA ASN A 36 -16.45 -15.00 -7.76
C ASN A 36 -15.95 -15.27 -9.18
N THR A 37 -16.43 -14.51 -10.17
CA THR A 37 -16.17 -14.77 -11.59
C THR A 37 -15.13 -13.85 -12.20
N ASN A 38 -14.92 -12.65 -11.63
CA ASN A 38 -14.10 -11.63 -12.28
C ASN A 38 -12.60 -12.02 -12.33
N PRO A 39 -11.95 -11.96 -13.51
CA PRO A 39 -10.54 -12.33 -13.65
C PRO A 39 -9.56 -11.50 -12.81
N ASP A 40 -9.82 -10.21 -12.58
CA ASP A 40 -8.89 -9.33 -11.85
C ASP A 40 -8.71 -9.80 -10.41
N ILE A 41 -9.80 -10.23 -9.77
CA ILE A 41 -9.76 -10.78 -8.41
C ILE A 41 -9.05 -12.13 -8.41
N ARG A 42 -9.29 -12.97 -9.43
CA ARG A 42 -8.63 -14.27 -9.53
C ARG A 42 -7.12 -14.12 -9.74
N ILE A 43 -6.66 -13.11 -10.47
CA ILE A 43 -5.23 -12.81 -10.64
C ILE A 43 -4.59 -12.53 -9.28
N GLU A 44 -5.13 -11.58 -8.52
CA GLU A 44 -4.60 -11.22 -7.19
C GLU A 44 -4.71 -12.38 -6.20
N THR A 45 -5.79 -13.17 -6.28
CA THR A 45 -5.98 -14.35 -5.42
C THR A 45 -4.91 -15.41 -5.70
N ASN A 46 -4.59 -15.67 -6.97
CA ASN A 46 -3.51 -16.59 -7.32
C ASN A 46 -2.13 -16.02 -6.95
N GLU A 47 -1.94 -14.69 -7.00
CA GLU A 47 -0.72 -14.08 -6.47
C GLU A 47 -0.62 -14.33 -4.95
N LEU A 48 -1.68 -14.13 -4.17
CA LEU A 48 -1.70 -14.42 -2.74
C LEU A 48 -1.33 -15.88 -2.44
N LEU A 49 -1.93 -16.84 -3.17
CA LEU A 49 -1.59 -18.26 -3.03
C LEU A 49 -0.11 -18.52 -3.36
N SER A 50 0.40 -17.93 -4.45
CA SER A 50 1.82 -18.02 -4.81
C SER A 50 2.74 -17.44 -3.73
N ARG A 51 2.34 -16.33 -3.08
CA ARG A 51 3.08 -15.77 -1.92
C ARG A 51 3.04 -16.69 -0.71
N GLY A 52 1.96 -17.46 -0.53
CA GLY A 52 1.91 -18.51 0.48
C GLY A 52 2.96 -19.59 0.25
N GLU A 53 3.15 -20.02 -0.99
CA GLU A 53 4.21 -20.98 -1.34
C GLU A 53 5.62 -20.37 -1.19
N ASP A 54 5.79 -19.05 -1.38
CA ASP A 54 7.05 -18.38 -1.06
C ASP A 54 7.39 -18.44 0.45
N VAL A 55 6.38 -18.41 1.33
CA VAL A 55 6.56 -18.59 2.77
C VAL A 55 7.01 -20.01 3.11
N GLU A 56 6.39 -21.02 2.51
CA GLU A 56 6.79 -22.42 2.72
C GLU A 56 8.19 -22.70 2.17
N GLN A 57 8.56 -22.10 1.03
CA GLN A 57 9.94 -22.13 0.52
C GLN A 57 10.94 -21.48 1.49
N ALA A 58 10.58 -20.36 2.13
CA ALA A 58 11.44 -19.74 3.14
C ALA A 58 11.59 -20.63 4.39
N LYS A 59 10.48 -21.23 4.87
CA LYS A 59 10.49 -22.18 6.00
C LYS A 59 11.29 -23.45 5.71
N ALA A 60 11.38 -23.87 4.45
CA ALA A 60 12.22 -25.00 4.07
C ALA A 60 13.71 -24.78 4.41
N GLY A 61 14.14 -23.53 4.62
CA GLY A 61 15.48 -23.22 5.14
C GLY A 61 15.78 -23.82 6.52
N TYR A 62 14.76 -24.10 7.33
CA TYR A 62 14.93 -24.80 8.63
C TYR A 62 15.07 -26.31 8.48
N LEU A 63 14.69 -26.87 7.34
CA LEU A 63 14.61 -28.31 7.14
C LEU A 63 15.93 -28.86 6.58
N PRO A 64 16.22 -30.15 6.78
CA PRO A 64 17.42 -30.75 6.23
C PRO A 64 17.27 -30.89 4.71
N LYS A 65 18.35 -30.61 3.99
CA LYS A 65 18.50 -30.89 2.57
C LYS A 65 19.21 -32.22 2.39
N VAL A 66 18.67 -33.09 1.55
CA VAL A 66 19.33 -34.36 1.15
C VAL A 66 19.54 -34.34 -0.35
N ASP A 67 20.80 -34.45 -0.77
CA ASP A 67 21.19 -34.53 -2.18
C ASP A 67 21.87 -35.86 -2.46
N ILE A 68 21.53 -36.48 -3.59
CA ILE A 68 22.25 -37.64 -4.14
C ILE A 68 22.99 -37.22 -5.40
N THR A 69 24.24 -37.64 -5.53
CA THR A 69 25.04 -37.46 -6.75
C THR A 69 25.54 -38.82 -7.18
N ALA A 70 25.48 -39.13 -8.48
CA ALA A 70 26.03 -40.37 -9.02
C ALA A 70 26.67 -40.11 -10.37
N GLY A 71 27.76 -40.81 -10.65
CA GLY A 71 28.56 -40.67 -11.86
C GLY A 71 29.08 -42.02 -12.35
N TYR A 72 29.19 -42.15 -13.67
CA TYR A 72 29.80 -43.30 -14.33
C TYR A 72 30.54 -42.80 -15.57
N GLY A 73 31.81 -43.13 -15.74
CA GLY A 73 32.59 -42.62 -16.86
C GLY A 73 34.00 -43.16 -16.94
N TYR A 74 34.75 -42.67 -17.93
CA TYR A 74 36.17 -42.98 -18.10
C TYR A 74 37.03 -41.94 -17.36
N GLU A 75 37.99 -42.41 -16.58
CA GLU A 75 38.98 -41.57 -15.90
C GLU A 75 40.39 -42.00 -16.32
N ARG A 76 41.22 -41.04 -16.73
CA ARG A 76 42.67 -41.24 -16.81
C ARG A 76 43.32 -40.52 -15.63
N SER A 77 43.89 -41.27 -14.70
CA SER A 77 44.49 -40.76 -13.47
C SER A 77 46.01 -40.78 -13.52
N ASP A 78 46.64 -39.64 -13.25
CA ASP A 78 48.07 -39.47 -13.00
C ASP A 78 48.23 -38.67 -11.70
N ASN A 79 48.27 -39.37 -10.55
CA ASN A 79 48.38 -38.76 -9.23
C ASN A 79 49.24 -39.61 -8.27
N ASN A 80 49.33 -39.22 -6.99
CA ASN A 80 50.17 -39.90 -6.01
C ASN A 80 49.70 -41.34 -5.71
N SER A 81 48.38 -41.58 -5.68
CA SER A 81 47.80 -42.91 -5.48
C SER A 81 48.03 -43.81 -6.70
N THR A 82 47.99 -43.29 -7.93
CA THR A 82 48.37 -44.05 -9.15
C THR A 82 49.83 -44.53 -9.08
N ARG A 83 50.77 -43.64 -8.72
CA ARG A 83 52.20 -43.96 -8.59
C ARG A 83 52.47 -44.94 -7.46
N SER A 84 51.79 -44.77 -6.32
CA SER A 84 51.89 -45.68 -5.18
C SER A 84 51.38 -47.08 -5.51
N ALA A 85 50.47 -47.20 -6.48
CA ALA A 85 50.02 -48.47 -7.03
C ALA A 85 50.93 -49.04 -8.13
N GLY A 86 52.05 -48.38 -8.45
CA GLY A 86 53.07 -48.87 -9.39
C GLY A 86 52.86 -48.48 -10.86
N TYR A 87 52.02 -47.49 -11.15
CA TYR A 87 51.72 -47.03 -12.51
C TYR A 87 52.09 -45.55 -12.71
N ASP A 88 52.60 -45.18 -13.89
CA ASP A 88 52.84 -43.78 -14.26
C ASP A 88 51.52 -43.03 -14.53
N SER A 89 50.59 -43.68 -15.22
CA SER A 89 49.21 -43.24 -15.40
C SER A 89 48.30 -44.45 -15.51
N ARG A 90 47.00 -44.28 -15.21
CA ARG A 90 46.03 -45.38 -15.22
C ARG A 90 44.68 -44.97 -15.78
N ASP A 91 44.18 -45.81 -16.67
CA ASP A 91 42.85 -45.72 -17.23
C ASP A 91 41.87 -46.54 -16.40
N LEU A 92 40.75 -45.93 -16.04
CA LEU A 92 39.77 -46.49 -15.12
C LEU A 92 38.35 -46.25 -15.64
N THR A 93 37.45 -47.15 -15.25
CA THR A 93 36.00 -46.94 -15.43
C THR A 93 35.42 -46.47 -14.11
N ARG A 94 35.53 -45.16 -13.86
CA ARG A 94 35.08 -44.53 -12.62
C ARG A 94 33.59 -44.73 -12.43
N LYS A 95 33.21 -45.22 -11.26
CA LYS A 95 31.83 -45.19 -10.77
C LYS A 95 31.82 -44.47 -9.43
N GLU A 96 30.90 -43.55 -9.24
CA GLU A 96 30.77 -42.84 -7.97
C GLU A 96 29.31 -42.63 -7.61
N ALA A 97 29.03 -42.68 -6.32
CA ALA A 97 27.77 -42.27 -5.74
C ALA A 97 28.07 -41.54 -4.42
N ALA A 98 27.28 -40.51 -4.11
CA ALA A 98 27.37 -39.79 -2.87
C ALA A 98 25.97 -39.43 -2.41
N ILE A 99 25.71 -39.56 -1.10
CA ILE A 99 24.54 -38.97 -0.45
C ILE A 99 25.03 -37.94 0.57
N ASN A 100 24.47 -36.75 0.53
CA ASN A 100 24.82 -35.65 1.42
C ASN A 100 23.55 -35.12 2.10
N LEU A 101 23.52 -35.16 3.42
CA LEU A 101 22.55 -34.51 4.28
C LEU A 101 23.19 -33.22 4.84
N GLN A 102 22.56 -32.08 4.61
CA GLN A 102 22.92 -30.81 5.20
C GLN A 102 21.75 -30.27 6.03
N GLN A 103 21.97 -30.02 7.31
CA GLN A 103 21.00 -29.39 8.21
C GLN A 103 21.58 -28.09 8.75
N MET A 104 20.91 -26.97 8.50
CA MET A 104 21.25 -25.71 9.15
C MET A 104 21.00 -25.83 10.66
N LEU A 105 22.01 -25.50 11.47
CA LEU A 105 21.87 -25.41 12.93
C LEU A 105 21.64 -23.96 13.38
N PHE A 106 22.33 -23.02 12.72
CA PHE A 106 22.22 -21.59 12.95
C PHE A 106 22.75 -20.83 11.75
N ASP A 107 22.09 -19.77 11.32
CA ASP A 107 22.52 -18.92 10.20
C ASP A 107 22.50 -17.43 10.53
N GLY A 108 22.54 -17.08 11.83
CA GLY A 108 22.44 -15.68 12.24
C GLY A 108 21.03 -15.12 12.16
N TYR A 109 19.99 -15.96 12.22
CA TYR A 109 18.58 -15.58 12.06
C TYR A 109 18.21 -15.18 10.61
N ALA A 110 19.06 -15.49 9.62
CA ALA A 110 18.79 -15.14 8.22
C ALA A 110 17.51 -15.82 7.70
N THR A 111 17.31 -17.10 8.02
CA THR A 111 16.09 -17.83 7.65
C THR A 111 14.86 -17.24 8.34
N ASP A 112 14.96 -16.86 9.62
CA ASP A 112 13.86 -16.21 10.36
C ASP A 112 13.43 -14.88 9.71
N SER A 113 14.39 -14.00 9.41
CA SER A 113 14.10 -12.73 8.74
C SER A 113 13.56 -12.92 7.32
N GLU A 114 13.99 -13.95 6.58
CA GLU A 114 13.43 -14.26 5.27
C GLU A 114 11.99 -14.77 5.37
N VAL A 115 11.68 -15.62 6.36
CA VAL A 115 10.30 -16.06 6.64
C VAL A 115 9.41 -14.88 6.97
N GLU A 116 9.84 -13.98 7.87
CA GLU A 116 9.07 -12.78 8.21
C GLU A 116 8.87 -11.85 7.01
N ARG A 117 9.91 -11.68 6.17
CA ARG A 117 9.79 -10.92 4.92
C ARG A 117 8.71 -11.50 4.00
N HIS A 118 8.68 -12.82 3.84
CA HIS A 118 7.69 -13.47 2.98
C HIS A 118 6.29 -13.47 3.60
N LEU A 119 6.14 -13.60 4.92
CA LEU A 119 4.87 -13.43 5.63
C LEU A 119 4.29 -12.01 5.46
N ALA A 120 5.14 -10.98 5.59
CA ALA A 120 4.74 -9.60 5.36
C ALA A 120 4.32 -9.36 3.90
N ARG A 121 5.02 -9.96 2.92
CA ARG A 121 4.63 -9.91 1.49
C ARG A 121 3.31 -10.64 1.22
N GLN A 122 3.08 -11.80 1.85
CA GLN A 122 1.81 -12.52 1.76
C GLN A 122 0.67 -11.69 2.36
N SER A 123 0.90 -11.07 3.52
CA SER A 123 -0.07 -10.15 4.15
C SER A 123 -0.40 -8.97 3.22
N SER A 124 0.62 -8.37 2.60
CA SER A 124 0.45 -7.31 1.61
C SER A 124 -0.41 -7.76 0.42
N ALA A 125 -0.14 -8.95 -0.13
CA ALA A 125 -0.96 -9.54 -1.19
C ALA A 125 -2.40 -9.77 -0.75
N GLY A 126 -2.63 -10.22 0.49
CA GLY A 126 -3.99 -10.38 1.04
C GLY A 126 -4.77 -9.06 1.09
N TYR A 127 -4.11 -7.98 1.50
CA TYR A 127 -4.71 -6.65 1.46
C TYR A 127 -4.94 -6.12 0.04
N ARG A 128 -4.09 -6.48 -0.94
CA ARG A 128 -4.33 -6.16 -2.36
C ARG A 128 -5.58 -6.85 -2.89
N VAL A 129 -5.77 -8.15 -2.62
CA VAL A 129 -7.00 -8.88 -2.97
C VAL A 129 -8.22 -8.15 -2.40
N ALA A 130 -8.17 -7.74 -1.13
CA ALA A 130 -9.25 -6.98 -0.52
C ALA A 130 -9.49 -5.61 -1.19
N GLY A 131 -8.43 -4.87 -1.52
CA GLY A 131 -8.54 -3.58 -2.22
C GLY A 131 -9.16 -3.72 -3.61
N VAL A 132 -8.69 -4.69 -4.40
CA VAL A 132 -9.25 -4.97 -5.73
C VAL A 132 -10.70 -5.44 -5.63
N SER A 133 -11.04 -6.24 -4.62
CA SER A 133 -12.42 -6.68 -4.38
C SER A 133 -13.35 -5.51 -4.03
N GLN A 134 -12.90 -4.55 -3.21
CA GLN A 134 -13.67 -3.34 -2.88
C GLN A 134 -13.92 -2.48 -4.12
N ASN A 135 -12.89 -2.28 -4.95
CA ASN A 135 -13.02 -1.53 -6.19
C ASN A 135 -13.95 -2.23 -7.19
N LYS A 136 -13.82 -3.56 -7.33
CA LYS A 136 -14.69 -4.34 -8.23
C LYS A 136 -16.13 -4.36 -7.75
N ALA A 137 -16.36 -4.39 -6.44
CA ALA A 137 -17.70 -4.24 -5.88
C ALA A 137 -18.31 -2.87 -6.20
N LEU A 138 -17.53 -1.78 -6.09
CA LEU A 138 -17.99 -0.44 -6.47
C LEU A 138 -18.27 -0.31 -7.97
N GLU A 139 -17.41 -0.88 -8.82
CA GLU A 139 -17.61 -0.94 -10.27
C GLU A 139 -18.91 -1.71 -10.62
N THR A 140 -19.15 -2.80 -9.90
CA THR A 140 -20.39 -3.59 -10.01
C THR A 140 -21.62 -2.76 -9.59
N ILE A 141 -21.53 -2.02 -8.49
CA ILE A 141 -22.59 -1.11 -8.02
C ILE A 141 -22.86 -0.02 -9.06
N GLU A 142 -21.82 0.56 -9.65
CA GLU A 142 -21.97 1.57 -10.69
C GLU A 142 -22.73 1.04 -11.90
N ALA A 143 -22.29 -0.11 -12.44
CA ALA A 143 -22.95 -0.77 -13.57
C ALA A 143 -24.40 -1.17 -13.25
N TYR A 144 -24.66 -1.65 -12.02
CA TYR A 144 -26.01 -1.98 -11.55
C TYR A 144 -26.91 -0.75 -11.52
N LEU A 145 -26.43 0.36 -10.95
CA LEU A 145 -27.15 1.62 -10.88
C LEU A 145 -27.34 2.26 -12.27
N ASP A 146 -26.40 2.10 -13.18
CA ASP A 146 -26.52 2.55 -14.57
C ASP A 146 -27.64 1.82 -15.31
N VAL A 147 -27.72 0.49 -15.19
CA VAL A 147 -28.81 -0.28 -15.79
C VAL A 147 -30.16 0.17 -15.22
N LEU A 148 -30.29 0.30 -13.90
CA LEU A 148 -31.52 0.79 -13.28
C LEU A 148 -31.91 2.19 -13.77
N GLN A 149 -30.94 3.12 -13.81
CA GLN A 149 -31.18 4.48 -14.27
C GLN A 149 -31.62 4.51 -15.74
N LEU A 150 -30.95 3.75 -16.60
CA LEU A 150 -31.24 3.71 -18.04
C LEU A 150 -32.53 2.97 -18.36
N GLN A 151 -32.96 2.02 -17.54
CA GLN A 151 -34.31 1.45 -17.61
C GLN A 151 -35.37 2.52 -17.31
N GLU A 152 -35.20 3.32 -16.25
CA GLU A 152 -36.11 4.43 -15.94
C GLU A 152 -36.09 5.52 -17.03
N LEU A 153 -34.91 5.84 -17.58
CA LEU A 153 -34.73 6.80 -18.68
C LEU A 153 -35.37 6.32 -19.99
N SER A 154 -35.21 5.04 -20.32
CA SER A 154 -35.84 4.44 -21.49
C SER A 154 -37.37 4.49 -21.37
N ALA A 155 -37.93 4.12 -20.20
CA ALA A 155 -39.36 4.24 -19.94
C ALA A 155 -39.86 5.70 -20.05
N LEU A 156 -39.07 6.67 -19.53
CA LEU A 156 -39.36 8.09 -19.65
C LEU A 156 -39.34 8.58 -21.11
N SER A 157 -38.40 8.09 -21.93
CA SER A 157 -38.32 8.45 -23.35
C SER A 157 -39.53 7.96 -24.16
N VAL A 158 -40.07 6.79 -23.81
CA VAL A 158 -41.32 6.27 -24.37
C VAL A 158 -42.51 7.15 -23.96
N GLU A 159 -42.60 7.49 -22.67
CA GLU A 159 -43.64 8.39 -22.15
C GLU A 159 -43.64 9.76 -22.87
N ASN A 160 -42.44 10.32 -23.10
CA ASN A 160 -42.25 11.58 -23.81
C ASN A 160 -42.69 11.51 -25.28
N LEU A 161 -42.30 10.45 -25.99
CA LEU A 161 -42.74 10.22 -27.37
C LEU A 161 -44.26 10.09 -27.45
N ASP A 162 -44.88 9.35 -26.54
CA ASP A 162 -46.33 9.18 -26.52
C ASP A 162 -47.07 10.49 -26.18
N SER A 163 -46.49 11.35 -25.33
CA SER A 163 -46.99 12.71 -25.11
C SER A 163 -47.00 13.52 -26.41
N HIS A 164 -45.88 13.52 -27.15
CA HIS A 164 -45.77 14.22 -28.43
C HIS A 164 -46.68 13.63 -29.53
N LYS A 165 -46.94 12.32 -29.53
CA LYS A 165 -47.94 11.70 -30.43
C LYS A 165 -49.37 12.21 -30.13
N ARG A 166 -49.76 12.28 -28.85
CA ARG A 166 -51.08 12.81 -28.46
C ARG A 166 -51.24 14.29 -28.87
N ILE A 167 -50.22 15.11 -28.64
CA ILE A 167 -50.23 16.52 -29.07
C ILE A 167 -50.30 16.62 -30.59
N PHE A 168 -49.56 15.77 -31.32
CA PHE A 168 -49.61 15.70 -32.78
C PHE A 168 -51.01 15.41 -33.29
N GLU A 169 -51.67 14.38 -32.75
CA GLU A 169 -53.05 14.02 -33.13
C GLU A 169 -54.03 15.17 -32.88
N GLN A 170 -53.91 15.84 -31.73
CA GLN A 170 -54.77 16.99 -31.41
C GLN A 170 -54.57 18.17 -32.37
N VAL A 171 -53.33 18.47 -32.75
CA VAL A 171 -52.99 19.56 -33.68
C VAL A 171 -53.37 19.21 -35.11
N ASP A 172 -53.17 17.96 -35.53
CA ASP A 172 -53.57 17.45 -36.86
C ASP A 172 -55.08 17.51 -37.06
N LEU A 173 -55.87 17.11 -36.05
CA LEU A 173 -57.34 17.24 -36.08
C LEU A 173 -57.78 18.71 -36.18
N ARG A 174 -57.18 19.61 -35.40
CA ARG A 174 -57.47 21.06 -35.47
C ARG A 174 -57.12 21.65 -36.84
N SER A 175 -56.01 21.21 -37.44
CA SER A 175 -55.58 21.63 -38.78
C SER A 175 -56.54 21.12 -39.86
N LYS A 176 -56.97 19.86 -39.78
CA LYS A 176 -57.96 19.27 -40.72
C LYS A 176 -59.34 19.92 -40.62
N ALA A 177 -59.72 20.39 -39.43
CA ALA A 177 -60.92 21.17 -39.20
C ALA A 177 -60.81 22.65 -39.67
N GLY A 178 -59.66 23.06 -40.21
CA GLY A 178 -59.44 24.43 -40.72
C GLY A 178 -59.18 25.49 -39.63
N ILE A 179 -58.98 25.08 -38.38
CA ILE A 179 -58.80 25.97 -37.22
C ILE A 179 -57.31 26.05 -36.80
N GLY A 180 -56.45 25.16 -37.33
CA GLY A 180 -55.02 25.10 -37.05
C GLY A 180 -54.12 25.81 -38.08
N ARG A 181 -52.91 26.19 -37.67
CA ARG A 181 -51.88 26.77 -38.55
C ARG A 181 -51.00 25.66 -39.13
N SER A 182 -50.57 25.79 -40.39
CA SER A 182 -49.63 24.83 -41.01
C SER A 182 -48.28 24.78 -40.27
N SER A 183 -47.80 25.93 -39.76
CA SER A 183 -46.58 26.04 -38.96
C SER A 183 -46.64 25.19 -37.68
N ASP A 184 -47.81 25.16 -37.03
CA ASP A 184 -48.02 24.45 -35.77
C ASP A 184 -47.95 22.93 -35.99
N LEU A 185 -48.48 22.46 -37.13
CA LEU A 185 -48.39 21.06 -37.55
C LEU A 185 -46.94 20.63 -37.82
N GLU A 186 -46.17 21.45 -38.55
CA GLU A 186 -44.75 21.17 -38.81
C GLU A 186 -43.91 21.21 -37.53
N GLN A 187 -44.19 22.13 -36.62
CA GLN A 187 -43.47 22.23 -35.35
C GLN A 187 -43.64 20.98 -34.50
N VAL A 188 -44.85 20.43 -34.41
CA VAL A 188 -45.11 19.19 -33.66
C VAL A 188 -44.55 17.98 -34.37
N ARG A 189 -44.59 17.93 -35.72
CA ARG A 189 -43.90 16.88 -36.49
C ARG A 189 -42.41 16.82 -36.14
N GLY A 190 -41.75 17.97 -36.12
CA GLY A 190 -40.34 18.09 -35.71
C GLY A 190 -40.10 17.60 -34.29
N ARG A 191 -40.90 18.05 -33.31
CA ARG A 191 -40.76 17.62 -31.89
C ARG A 191 -41.01 16.12 -31.71
N ARG A 192 -42.01 15.55 -32.37
CA ARG A 192 -42.28 14.10 -32.35
C ARG A 192 -41.12 13.30 -32.92
N ALA A 193 -40.57 13.73 -34.06
CA ALA A 193 -39.42 13.07 -34.68
C ALA A 193 -38.18 13.14 -33.77
N SER A 194 -37.94 14.29 -33.14
CA SER A 194 -36.86 14.46 -32.15
C SER A 194 -37.05 13.53 -30.94
N ALA A 195 -38.27 13.41 -30.42
CA ALA A 195 -38.56 12.52 -29.29
C ALA A 195 -38.34 11.05 -29.63
N ASP A 196 -38.68 10.61 -30.85
CA ASP A 196 -38.42 9.24 -31.29
C ASP A 196 -36.92 8.97 -31.46
N ALA A 197 -36.16 9.94 -32.00
CA ALA A 197 -34.71 9.85 -32.06
C ALA A 197 -34.07 9.72 -30.66
N SER A 198 -34.53 10.52 -29.69
CA SER A 198 -34.09 10.41 -28.29
C SER A 198 -34.41 9.04 -27.69
N ARG A 199 -35.62 8.50 -27.91
CA ARG A 199 -36.01 7.15 -27.45
C ARG A 199 -35.10 6.07 -28.03
N LEU A 200 -34.75 6.15 -29.31
CA LEU A 200 -33.82 5.20 -29.93
C LEU A 200 -32.42 5.30 -29.32
N SER A 201 -31.95 6.51 -29.03
CA SER A 201 -30.66 6.72 -28.34
C SER A 201 -30.66 6.18 -26.92
N ASP A 202 -31.72 6.42 -26.13
CA ASP A 202 -31.82 5.95 -24.75
C ASP A 202 -31.94 4.42 -24.69
N LEU A 203 -32.60 3.80 -25.67
CA LEU A 203 -32.63 2.34 -25.81
C LEU A 203 -31.25 1.75 -26.16
N ALA A 204 -30.49 2.40 -27.04
CA ALA A 204 -29.12 1.99 -27.35
C ALA A 204 -28.22 2.10 -26.10
N ASN A 205 -28.29 3.22 -25.38
CA ASN A 205 -27.54 3.41 -24.14
C ASN A 205 -27.88 2.34 -23.08
N LEU A 206 -29.15 1.95 -22.97
CA LEU A 206 -29.55 0.84 -22.09
C LEU A 206 -28.88 -0.48 -22.51
N LYS A 207 -28.83 -0.80 -23.80
CA LYS A 207 -28.17 -2.02 -24.30
C LYS A 207 -26.65 -2.00 -24.06
N ASP A 208 -26.03 -0.84 -24.17
CA ASP A 208 -24.61 -0.67 -23.84
C ASP A 208 -24.35 -0.88 -22.35
N ALA A 209 -25.21 -0.35 -21.46
CA ALA A 209 -25.11 -0.56 -20.02
C ALA A 209 -25.36 -2.01 -19.61
N GLU A 210 -26.32 -2.70 -20.23
CA GLU A 210 -26.54 -4.13 -20.02
C GLU A 210 -25.31 -4.96 -20.44
N SER A 211 -24.63 -4.55 -21.51
CA SER A 211 -23.39 -5.20 -21.97
C SER A 211 -22.21 -4.94 -21.03
N ASN A 212 -22.09 -3.71 -20.52
CA ASN A 212 -21.08 -3.36 -19.50
C ASN A 212 -21.31 -4.16 -18.21
N TYR A 213 -22.56 -4.25 -17.76
CA TYR A 213 -22.96 -5.08 -16.62
C TYR A 213 -22.56 -6.55 -16.82
N LEU A 214 -22.86 -7.12 -17.99
CA LEU A 214 -22.48 -8.50 -18.34
C LEU A 214 -20.96 -8.69 -18.28
N SER A 215 -20.18 -7.72 -18.75
CA SER A 215 -18.72 -7.77 -18.72
C SER A 215 -18.15 -7.80 -17.29
N ILE A 216 -18.77 -7.07 -16.36
CA ILE A 216 -18.30 -6.94 -14.97
C ILE A 216 -18.80 -8.10 -14.10
N VAL A 217 -20.08 -8.44 -14.19
CA VAL A 217 -20.75 -9.42 -13.33
C VAL A 217 -20.67 -10.84 -13.90
N GLY A 218 -20.63 -10.97 -15.22
CA GLY A 218 -20.62 -12.26 -15.92
C GLY A 218 -21.99 -12.79 -16.34
N ASP A 219 -23.08 -12.12 -15.95
CA ASP A 219 -24.45 -12.46 -16.33
C ASP A 219 -25.23 -11.22 -16.80
N LEU A 220 -26.25 -11.41 -17.65
CA LEU A 220 -27.15 -10.33 -18.06
C LEU A 220 -28.03 -9.89 -16.86
N PRO A 221 -28.37 -8.60 -16.76
CA PRO A 221 -29.25 -8.12 -15.69
C PRO A 221 -30.67 -8.69 -15.84
N ARG A 222 -31.27 -9.14 -14.74
CA ARG A 222 -32.64 -9.69 -14.69
C ARG A 222 -33.40 -9.06 -13.54
N ASP A 223 -34.50 -8.37 -13.86
CA ASP A 223 -35.44 -7.76 -12.90
C ASP A 223 -34.71 -7.16 -11.68
N LEU A 224 -33.82 -6.20 -11.92
CA LEU A 224 -32.97 -5.61 -10.88
C LEU A 224 -33.83 -4.95 -9.80
N VAL A 225 -33.51 -5.23 -8.53
CA VAL A 225 -34.18 -4.64 -7.38
C VAL A 225 -33.62 -3.23 -7.10
N PRO A 226 -34.46 -2.22 -6.82
CA PRO A 226 -33.97 -0.91 -6.40
C PRO A 226 -33.06 -0.98 -5.18
N VAL A 227 -31.92 -0.30 -5.26
CA VAL A 227 -30.87 -0.31 -4.23
C VAL A 227 -31.26 0.55 -3.02
N PRO A 228 -31.09 0.07 -1.77
CA PRO A 228 -31.34 0.88 -0.58
C PRO A 228 -30.27 1.97 -0.40
N SER A 229 -30.66 3.09 0.23
CA SER A 229 -29.71 4.11 0.67
C SER A 229 -28.99 3.67 1.95
N LEU A 230 -27.69 3.98 2.01
CA LEU A 230 -26.78 3.69 3.12
C LEU A 230 -26.43 4.95 3.92
N LYS A 231 -27.17 6.04 3.74
CA LYS A 231 -26.96 7.31 4.45
C LYS A 231 -26.82 7.16 5.96
N ASN A 232 -27.59 6.26 6.58
CA ASN A 232 -27.57 6.07 8.04
C ASN A 232 -26.36 5.28 8.55
N THR A 233 -25.60 4.64 7.67
CA THR A 233 -24.39 3.87 8.02
C THR A 233 -23.10 4.67 7.82
N LEU A 234 -23.19 5.83 7.17
CA LEU A 234 -22.06 6.72 6.96
C LEU A 234 -21.71 7.47 8.28
N PRO A 235 -20.41 7.75 8.52
CA PRO A 235 -20.00 8.65 9.59
C PRO A 235 -20.66 10.02 9.48
N LYS A 236 -20.72 10.76 10.59
CA LYS A 236 -21.35 12.09 10.62
C LYS A 236 -20.45 13.18 10.02
N THR A 237 -19.14 12.97 10.05
CA THR A 237 -18.16 13.95 9.59
C THR A 237 -17.13 13.30 8.67
N LEU A 238 -16.56 14.11 7.79
CA LEU A 238 -15.43 13.73 6.95
C LEU A 238 -14.23 13.28 7.81
N ASP A 239 -13.96 13.97 8.92
CA ASP A 239 -12.81 13.64 9.77
C ASP A 239 -12.96 12.26 10.42
N ASP A 240 -14.17 11.88 10.85
CA ASP A 240 -14.46 10.53 11.34
C ASP A 240 -14.25 9.48 10.24
N ALA A 241 -14.70 9.77 9.01
CA ALA A 241 -14.50 8.89 7.87
C ALA A 241 -13.01 8.72 7.53
N VAL A 242 -12.23 9.80 7.59
CA VAL A 242 -10.77 9.76 7.40
C VAL A 242 -10.12 8.92 8.49
N ALA A 243 -10.49 9.11 9.76
CA ALA A 243 -9.93 8.33 10.86
C ALA A 243 -10.17 6.82 10.70
N ILE A 244 -11.35 6.43 10.22
CA ILE A 244 -11.68 5.03 9.88
C ILE A 244 -10.80 4.55 8.71
N ALA A 245 -10.74 5.32 7.61
CA ALA A 245 -9.97 4.97 6.42
C ALA A 245 -8.48 4.74 6.74
N LEU A 246 -7.89 5.58 7.58
CA LEU A 246 -6.47 5.44 7.96
C LEU A 246 -6.17 4.16 8.75
N LYS A 247 -7.18 3.55 9.37
CA LYS A 247 -7.06 2.31 10.11
C LYS A 247 -7.38 1.07 9.27
N GLU A 248 -8.35 1.19 8.36
CA GLU A 248 -8.97 0.01 7.73
C GLU A 248 -8.79 -0.07 6.21
N HIS A 249 -8.33 1.00 5.54
CA HIS A 249 -8.25 1.00 4.09
C HIS A 249 -7.24 -0.03 3.56
N PRO A 250 -7.66 -1.02 2.74
CA PRO A 250 -6.80 -2.14 2.34
C PRO A 250 -5.51 -1.72 1.63
N THR A 251 -5.56 -0.72 0.74
CA THR A 251 -4.33 -0.29 0.04
C THR A 251 -3.29 0.34 0.97
N LEU A 252 -3.74 0.99 2.06
CA LEU A 252 -2.84 1.55 3.06
C LEU A 252 -2.24 0.44 3.92
N LEU A 253 -3.05 -0.56 4.30
CA LEU A 253 -2.59 -1.75 5.01
C LEU A 253 -1.59 -2.57 4.19
N SER A 254 -1.81 -2.71 2.87
CA SER A 254 -0.85 -3.32 1.94
C SER A 254 0.48 -2.57 1.94
N ALA A 255 0.46 -1.24 1.78
CA ALA A 255 1.67 -0.42 1.81
C ALA A 255 2.41 -0.49 3.16
N GLN A 256 1.69 -0.62 4.28
CA GLN A 256 2.29 -0.83 5.60
C GLN A 256 2.95 -2.22 5.71
N ALA A 257 2.31 -3.27 5.20
CA ALA A 257 2.89 -4.61 5.14
C ALA A 257 4.14 -4.66 4.24
N ASP A 258 4.18 -3.88 3.15
CA ASP A 258 5.38 -3.74 2.31
C ASP A 258 6.54 -3.05 3.05
N VAL A 259 6.24 -2.06 3.91
CA VAL A 259 7.25 -1.47 4.82
C VAL A 259 7.78 -2.53 5.78
N ARG A 260 6.91 -3.36 6.37
CA ARG A 260 7.32 -4.48 7.25
C ARG A 260 8.21 -5.48 6.52
N ALA A 261 7.86 -5.86 5.30
CA ALA A 261 8.70 -6.73 4.47
C ALA A 261 10.10 -6.12 4.24
N THR A 262 10.17 -4.81 4.05
CA THR A 262 11.45 -4.11 3.84
C THR A 262 12.28 -4.00 5.12
N LEU A 263 11.64 -3.91 6.30
CA LEU A 263 12.30 -4.00 7.60
C LEU A 263 12.90 -5.40 7.83
N ALA A 264 12.13 -6.46 7.59
CA ALA A 264 12.65 -7.83 7.64
C ALA A 264 13.80 -8.07 6.64
N GLN A 265 13.74 -7.43 5.46
CA GLN A 265 14.84 -7.46 4.50
C GLN A 265 16.11 -6.75 5.01
N LYS A 266 15.97 -5.69 5.83
CA LYS A 266 17.11 -5.05 6.48
C LYS A 266 17.73 -6.00 7.52
N GLU A 267 16.92 -6.64 8.36
CA GLU A 267 17.39 -7.62 9.34
C GLU A 267 18.14 -8.77 8.64
N ALA A 268 17.59 -9.33 7.57
CA ALA A 268 18.27 -10.34 6.75
C ALA A 268 19.64 -9.88 6.21
N ALA A 269 19.79 -8.58 5.90
CA ALA A 269 21.07 -8.02 5.48
C ALA A 269 22.08 -7.85 6.64
N GLU A 270 21.59 -7.64 7.86
CA GLU A 270 22.41 -7.58 9.08
C GLU A 270 22.85 -8.97 9.53
N ASN A 271 22.10 -10.01 9.17
CA ASN A 271 22.40 -11.40 9.53
C ASN A 271 23.68 -11.94 8.86
N ASN A 272 24.12 -11.34 7.75
CA ASN A 272 25.40 -11.67 7.08
C ASN A 272 26.63 -11.43 7.97
N PHE A 273 26.50 -10.69 9.08
CA PHE A 273 27.57 -10.43 10.03
C PHE A 273 27.66 -11.47 11.16
N TYR A 274 26.85 -12.54 11.12
CA TYR A 274 26.91 -13.65 12.06
C TYR A 274 27.54 -14.90 11.43
N PRO A 275 28.14 -15.79 12.24
CA PRO A 275 28.59 -17.09 11.75
C PRO A 275 27.40 -18.01 11.44
N ARG A 276 27.56 -18.84 10.41
CA ARG A 276 26.65 -19.92 10.06
C ARG A 276 27.23 -21.25 10.51
N PHE A 277 26.40 -22.09 11.11
CA PHE A 277 26.70 -23.46 11.51
C PHE A 277 25.75 -24.42 10.78
N ASP A 278 26.33 -25.38 10.06
CA ASP A 278 25.62 -26.46 9.39
C ASP A 278 26.13 -27.81 9.92
N LEU A 279 25.22 -28.76 10.15
CA LEU A 279 25.54 -30.17 10.28
C LEU A 279 25.58 -30.79 8.90
N GLU A 280 26.73 -31.33 8.50
CA GLU A 280 26.92 -32.02 7.22
C GLU A 280 27.25 -33.48 7.48
N VAL A 281 26.41 -34.38 6.98
CA VAL A 281 26.61 -35.83 7.03
C VAL A 281 26.61 -36.37 5.61
N GLY A 282 27.72 -36.94 5.17
CA GLY A 282 27.89 -37.41 3.79
C GLY A 282 28.47 -38.81 3.75
N SER A 283 27.96 -39.66 2.86
CA SER A 283 28.59 -40.93 2.52
C SER A 283 28.89 -41.00 1.04
N THR A 284 30.12 -41.35 0.71
CA THR A 284 30.62 -41.51 -0.65
C THR A 284 30.97 -42.96 -0.90
N TRP A 285 30.67 -43.43 -2.11
CA TRP A 285 30.99 -44.76 -2.61
C TRP A 285 31.64 -44.58 -3.98
N GLY A 286 32.91 -44.92 -4.07
CA GLY A 286 33.68 -44.90 -5.31
C GLY A 286 34.05 -46.31 -5.74
N GLU A 287 34.16 -46.53 -7.04
CA GLU A 287 34.79 -47.70 -7.62
C GLU A 287 35.71 -47.24 -8.75
N ASP A 288 36.93 -47.78 -8.76
CA ASP A 288 37.93 -47.50 -9.80
C ASP A 288 38.19 -45.99 -9.99
N GLN A 289 38.53 -45.30 -8.90
CA GLN A 289 38.75 -43.85 -8.88
C GLN A 289 40.14 -43.47 -8.35
N ASN A 290 40.63 -42.28 -8.71
CA ASN A 290 41.86 -41.70 -8.19
C ASN A 290 43.10 -42.60 -8.38
N GLY A 291 43.15 -43.40 -9.45
CA GLY A 291 44.30 -44.27 -9.74
C GLY A 291 44.30 -45.64 -9.06
N VAL A 292 43.28 -45.94 -8.24
CA VAL A 292 43.16 -47.19 -7.50
C VAL A 292 41.95 -47.97 -8.01
N THR A 293 42.16 -49.24 -8.40
CA THR A 293 41.07 -50.17 -8.73
C THR A 293 40.53 -50.78 -7.46
N GLY A 294 39.21 -50.87 -7.36
CA GLY A 294 38.50 -51.39 -6.19
C GLY A 294 37.50 -50.40 -5.61
N VAL A 295 36.83 -50.84 -4.55
CA VAL A 295 35.76 -50.10 -3.89
C VAL A 295 36.32 -49.24 -2.78
N ASP A 296 35.90 -47.99 -2.76
CA ASP A 296 36.24 -46.97 -1.78
C ASP A 296 34.94 -46.45 -1.13
N LYS A 297 34.93 -46.32 0.20
CA LYS A 297 33.72 -45.92 0.94
C LYS A 297 34.09 -45.02 2.11
N ASP A 298 33.56 -43.81 2.12
CA ASP A 298 33.71 -42.90 3.25
C ASP A 298 32.36 -42.53 3.85
N LEU A 299 32.37 -42.29 5.16
CA LEU A 299 31.29 -41.67 5.91
C LEU A 299 31.88 -40.51 6.71
N THR A 300 31.35 -39.32 6.51
CA THR A 300 31.77 -38.11 7.21
C THR A 300 30.57 -37.49 7.92
N ALA A 301 30.78 -37.01 9.13
CA ALA A 301 29.80 -36.23 9.89
C ALA A 301 30.55 -35.08 10.56
N MET A 302 30.25 -33.84 10.15
CA MET A 302 30.97 -32.65 10.60
C MET A 302 29.98 -31.52 10.90
N VAL A 303 30.24 -30.77 11.97
CA VAL A 303 29.64 -29.45 12.15
C VAL A 303 30.58 -28.43 11.52
N ARG A 304 30.11 -27.73 10.49
CA ARG A 304 30.91 -26.72 9.79
C ARG A 304 30.47 -25.33 10.20
N MET A 305 31.43 -24.55 10.69
CA MET A 305 31.29 -23.12 10.88
C MET A 305 31.75 -22.39 9.62
N ARG A 306 30.92 -21.49 9.08
CA ARG A 306 31.26 -20.59 7.99
C ARG A 306 31.06 -19.15 8.48
N TYR A 307 32.11 -18.34 8.42
CA TYR A 307 32.04 -16.94 8.80
C TYR A 307 32.80 -16.07 7.82
N ASN A 308 32.11 -15.09 7.24
CA ASN A 308 32.67 -14.18 6.27
C ASN A 308 33.28 -12.97 6.99
N LEU A 309 34.62 -12.92 7.06
CA LEU A 309 35.33 -11.81 7.69
C LEU A 309 35.35 -10.54 6.83
N PHE A 310 35.34 -10.69 5.50
CA PHE A 310 35.43 -9.58 4.57
C PHE A 310 34.97 -9.97 3.16
N SER A 311 33.97 -9.23 2.65
CA SER A 311 33.36 -9.43 1.32
C SER A 311 33.63 -8.28 0.35
N GLY A 312 34.78 -7.60 0.46
CA GLY A 312 35.08 -6.45 -0.40
C GLY A 312 34.16 -5.24 -0.19
N GLY A 313 33.57 -5.11 1.00
CA GLY A 313 32.64 -4.02 1.35
C GLY A 313 31.18 -4.24 0.90
N LYS A 314 30.87 -5.38 0.27
CA LYS A 314 29.52 -5.75 -0.21
C LYS A 314 28.47 -5.67 0.91
N ASP A 315 28.74 -6.25 2.07
CA ASP A 315 27.75 -6.34 3.15
C ASP A 315 27.42 -4.96 3.76
N ARG A 316 28.43 -4.08 3.89
CA ARG A 316 28.20 -2.67 4.29
C ARG A 316 27.45 -1.87 3.22
N ALA A 317 27.68 -2.13 1.94
CA ALA A 317 26.91 -1.51 0.87
C ALA A 317 25.46 -2.01 0.88
N ARG A 318 25.23 -3.30 1.15
CA ARG A 318 23.91 -3.90 1.28
C ARG A 318 23.12 -3.32 2.46
N GLN A 319 23.75 -3.14 3.62
CA GLN A 319 23.10 -2.50 4.79
C GLN A 319 22.65 -1.05 4.47
N ARG A 320 23.51 -0.27 3.80
CA ARG A 320 23.16 1.09 3.35
C ARG A 320 22.05 1.07 2.30
N GLN A 321 22.09 0.13 1.35
CA GLN A 321 21.03 -0.07 0.36
C GLN A 321 19.67 -0.33 1.05
N THR A 322 19.62 -1.21 2.06
CA THR A 322 18.37 -1.51 2.76
C THR A 322 17.79 -0.32 3.51
N ALA A 323 18.62 0.60 4.01
CA ALA A 323 18.12 1.86 4.59
C ALA A 323 17.39 2.73 3.54
N HIS A 324 17.92 2.82 2.32
CA HIS A 324 17.26 3.54 1.23
C HIS A 324 15.96 2.85 0.78
N LEU A 325 15.93 1.52 0.72
CA LEU A 325 14.72 0.76 0.41
C LEU A 325 13.62 0.98 1.46
N ILE A 326 13.96 1.06 2.76
CA ILE A 326 13.00 1.38 3.81
C ILE A 326 12.41 2.78 3.59
N ASN A 327 13.26 3.77 3.28
CA ASN A 327 12.79 5.12 3.01
C ASN A 327 11.88 5.17 1.78
N GLU A 328 12.23 4.45 0.71
CA GLU A 328 11.37 4.29 -0.47
C GLU A 328 10.00 3.70 -0.11
N ALA A 329 9.97 2.59 0.64
CA ALA A 329 8.73 1.96 1.09
C ALA A 329 7.89 2.90 1.97
N LYS A 330 8.53 3.68 2.85
CA LYS A 330 7.87 4.72 3.67
C LYS A 330 7.26 5.81 2.78
N GLU A 331 7.94 6.27 1.75
CA GLU A 331 7.41 7.26 0.81
C GLU A 331 6.26 6.70 -0.05
N VAL A 332 6.32 5.43 -0.46
CA VAL A 332 5.19 4.75 -1.10
C VAL A 332 3.97 4.74 -0.17
N ARG A 333 4.15 4.37 1.11
CA ARG A 333 3.08 4.44 2.12
C ARG A 333 2.55 5.86 2.32
N ASN A 334 3.43 6.87 2.40
CA ASN A 334 3.03 8.28 2.56
C ASN A 334 2.24 8.80 1.34
N ARG A 335 2.61 8.39 0.13
CA ARG A 335 1.84 8.67 -1.09
C ARG A 335 0.47 8.00 -1.03
N THR A 336 0.40 6.72 -0.67
CA THR A 336 -0.88 5.99 -0.53
C THR A 336 -1.78 6.66 0.51
N TYR A 337 -1.22 7.09 1.65
CA TYR A 337 -1.95 7.87 2.66
C TYR A 337 -2.60 9.11 2.05
N ARG A 338 -1.83 9.92 1.30
CA ARG A 338 -2.36 11.14 0.67
C ARG A 338 -3.46 10.83 -0.34
N GLN A 339 -3.28 9.78 -1.16
CA GLN A 339 -4.26 9.35 -2.15
C GLN A 339 -5.57 8.86 -1.52
N VAL A 340 -5.50 8.11 -0.42
CA VAL A 340 -6.70 7.65 0.32
C VAL A 340 -7.46 8.84 0.89
N VAL A 341 -6.75 9.77 1.54
CA VAL A 341 -7.37 10.99 2.10
C VAL A 341 -7.98 11.86 1.01
N GLU A 342 -7.27 12.07 -0.10
CA GLU A 342 -7.75 12.83 -1.25
C GLU A 342 -9.01 12.19 -1.85
N SER A 343 -8.97 10.89 -2.15
CA SER A 343 -10.10 10.15 -2.72
C SER A 343 -11.34 10.22 -1.84
N LEU A 344 -11.16 10.10 -0.52
CA LEU A 344 -12.26 10.21 0.44
C LEU A 344 -12.83 11.63 0.51
N ARG A 345 -11.97 12.67 0.51
CA ARG A 345 -12.40 14.08 0.46
C ARG A 345 -13.19 14.39 -0.81
N LEU A 346 -12.74 13.90 -1.96
CA LEU A 346 -13.45 14.05 -3.23
C LEU A 346 -14.80 13.36 -3.21
N SER A 347 -14.86 12.13 -2.69
CA SER A 347 -16.10 11.36 -2.57
C SER A 347 -17.09 12.01 -1.59
N TRP A 348 -16.60 12.56 -0.49
CA TRP A 348 -17.40 13.31 0.49
C TRP A 348 -17.96 14.61 -0.11
N THR A 349 -17.14 15.38 -0.82
CA THR A 349 -17.57 16.61 -1.49
C THR A 349 -18.63 16.31 -2.56
N ALA A 350 -18.45 15.24 -3.33
CA ALA A 350 -19.44 14.78 -4.30
C ALA A 350 -20.75 14.35 -3.64
N TYR A 351 -20.68 13.65 -2.50
CA TYR A 351 -21.86 13.29 -1.71
C TYR A 351 -22.63 14.52 -1.22
N GLU A 352 -21.97 15.50 -0.60
CA GLU A 352 -22.61 16.72 -0.13
C GLU A 352 -23.24 17.51 -1.29
N ALA A 353 -22.51 17.65 -2.41
CA ALA A 353 -23.00 18.34 -3.59
C ALA A 353 -24.23 17.66 -4.22
N THR A 354 -24.21 16.34 -4.36
CA THR A 354 -25.33 15.58 -4.94
C THR A 354 -26.56 15.59 -4.04
N GLN A 355 -26.39 15.53 -2.71
CA GLN A 355 -27.49 15.69 -1.75
C GLN A 355 -28.15 17.07 -1.88
N ALA A 356 -27.36 18.14 -1.97
CA ALA A 356 -27.89 19.49 -2.15
C ALA A 356 -28.60 19.67 -3.51
N GLN A 357 -28.02 19.13 -4.59
CA GLN A 357 -28.61 19.17 -5.92
C GLN A 357 -29.95 18.43 -5.99
N LEU A 358 -30.08 17.28 -5.32
CA LEU A 358 -31.28 16.46 -5.35
C LEU A 358 -32.51 17.22 -4.83
N ILE A 359 -32.34 18.08 -3.81
CA ILE A 359 -33.41 18.93 -3.27
C ILE A 359 -33.89 19.93 -4.35
N SER A 360 -32.97 20.67 -4.95
CA SER A 360 -33.27 21.69 -5.96
C SER A 360 -33.85 21.08 -7.23
N LEU A 361 -33.31 19.95 -7.71
CA LEU A 361 -33.80 19.25 -8.90
C LEU A 361 -35.17 18.64 -8.68
N LYS A 362 -35.46 18.12 -7.48
CA LYS A 362 -36.79 17.65 -7.13
C LYS A 362 -37.82 18.79 -7.16
N GLN A 363 -37.47 19.95 -6.59
CA GLN A 363 -38.34 21.13 -6.64
C GLN A 363 -38.55 21.62 -8.07
N HIS A 364 -37.48 21.63 -8.89
CA HIS A 364 -37.56 21.99 -10.30
C HIS A 364 -38.52 21.06 -11.06
N LEU A 365 -38.36 19.74 -10.91
CA LEU A 365 -39.25 18.74 -11.51
C LEU A 365 -40.72 18.98 -11.15
N VAL A 366 -41.03 19.14 -9.86
CA VAL A 366 -42.42 19.38 -9.39
C VAL A 366 -42.98 20.67 -9.98
N SER A 367 -42.18 21.74 -10.02
CA SER A 367 -42.61 23.04 -10.55
C SER A 367 -42.86 22.99 -12.06
N SER A 368 -41.97 22.31 -12.80
CA SER A 368 -42.12 22.10 -14.25
C SER A 368 -43.34 21.25 -14.58
N GLN A 369 -43.61 20.20 -13.79
CA GLN A 369 -44.82 19.37 -13.92
C GLN A 369 -46.10 20.19 -13.71
N ASN A 370 -46.17 20.98 -12.64
CA ASN A 370 -47.31 21.85 -12.36
C ASN A 370 -47.53 22.88 -13.49
N THR A 371 -46.44 23.43 -14.04
CA THR A 371 -46.50 24.39 -15.14
C THR A 371 -47.01 23.74 -16.42
N ARG A 372 -46.49 22.56 -16.77
CA ARG A 372 -46.99 21.77 -17.89
C ARG A 372 -48.49 21.51 -17.72
N ASP A 373 -48.92 21.03 -16.56
CA ASP A 373 -50.33 20.68 -16.31
C ASP A 373 -51.26 21.90 -16.48
N ALA A 374 -50.83 23.07 -16.01
CA ALA A 374 -51.56 24.33 -16.20
C ALA A 374 -51.61 24.74 -17.69
N TYR A 375 -50.48 24.65 -18.39
CA TYR A 375 -50.39 25.04 -19.80
C TYR A 375 -51.17 24.10 -20.72
N THR A 376 -51.19 22.79 -20.43
CA THR A 376 -52.04 21.82 -21.12
C THR A 376 -53.51 22.20 -20.99
N LYS A 377 -53.98 22.54 -19.79
CA LYS A 377 -55.36 23.00 -19.57
C LYS A 377 -55.68 24.28 -20.36
N GLN A 378 -54.77 25.26 -20.35
CA GLN A 378 -54.95 26.52 -21.07
C GLN A 378 -54.89 26.35 -22.59
N PHE A 379 -54.02 25.48 -23.12
CA PHE A 379 -53.94 25.16 -24.54
C PHE A 379 -55.22 24.47 -25.05
N ASN A 380 -55.81 23.59 -24.24
CA ASN A 380 -57.06 22.93 -24.57
C ASN A 380 -58.22 23.92 -24.76
N ILE A 381 -58.26 25.01 -23.98
CA ILE A 381 -59.24 26.10 -24.12
C ILE A 381 -58.78 27.27 -25.01
N GLY A 382 -57.66 27.11 -25.74
CA GLY A 382 -57.14 28.11 -26.68
C GLY A 382 -56.55 29.38 -26.04
N LYS A 383 -56.21 29.34 -24.74
CA LYS A 383 -55.63 30.47 -23.99
C LYS A 383 -54.10 30.48 -23.94
N ARG A 384 -53.43 29.44 -24.47
CA ARG A 384 -51.97 29.31 -24.52
C ARG A 384 -51.53 28.80 -25.89
N THR A 385 -50.30 29.13 -26.29
CA THR A 385 -49.76 28.71 -27.59
C THR A 385 -49.26 27.27 -27.57
N LEU A 386 -49.17 26.65 -28.74
CA LEU A 386 -48.59 25.31 -28.89
C LEU A 386 -47.10 25.27 -28.54
N ILE A 387 -46.35 26.31 -28.92
CA ILE A 387 -44.92 26.39 -28.62
C ILE A 387 -44.68 26.42 -27.10
N ASP A 388 -45.52 27.11 -26.34
CA ASP A 388 -45.45 27.10 -24.87
C ASP A 388 -45.67 25.69 -24.30
N LEU A 389 -46.69 24.97 -24.79
CA LEU A 389 -46.96 23.60 -24.36
C LEU A 389 -45.79 22.66 -24.67
N LEU A 390 -45.30 22.70 -25.91
CA LEU A 390 -44.16 21.88 -26.35
C LEU A 390 -42.88 22.19 -25.57
N ASN A 391 -42.64 23.47 -25.24
CA ASN A 391 -41.50 23.85 -24.42
C ASN A 391 -41.64 23.34 -22.98
N THR A 392 -42.83 23.42 -22.38
CA THR A 392 -43.05 22.87 -21.03
C THR A 392 -42.96 21.35 -20.96
N GLU A 393 -43.39 20.62 -22.00
CA GLU A 393 -43.21 19.17 -22.08
C GLU A 393 -41.71 18.81 -22.12
N ASN A 394 -40.92 19.53 -22.92
CA ASN A 394 -39.48 19.36 -22.97
C ASN A 394 -38.81 19.70 -21.62
N GLU A 395 -39.27 20.76 -20.94
CA GLU A 395 -38.75 21.15 -19.62
C GLU A 395 -38.99 20.05 -18.56
N VAL A 396 -40.19 19.44 -18.56
CA VAL A 396 -40.48 18.31 -17.66
C VAL A 396 -39.59 17.11 -17.97
N PHE A 397 -39.39 16.80 -19.25
CA PHE A 397 -38.52 15.71 -19.68
C PHE A 397 -37.07 15.93 -19.19
N GLU A 398 -36.48 17.09 -19.47
CA GLU A 398 -35.11 17.40 -19.02
C GLU A 398 -34.99 17.47 -17.49
N ALA A 399 -35.97 18.07 -16.80
CA ALA A 399 -35.98 18.11 -15.34
C ALA A 399 -36.05 16.71 -14.71
N LYS A 400 -36.84 15.79 -15.29
CA LYS A 400 -36.95 14.40 -14.82
C LYS A 400 -35.65 13.66 -15.09
N ARG A 401 -35.03 13.81 -16.27
CA ARG A 401 -33.69 13.24 -16.58
C ARG A 401 -32.63 13.70 -15.59
N ALA A 402 -32.55 15.01 -15.33
CA ALA A 402 -31.59 15.59 -14.40
C ALA A 402 -31.80 15.06 -12.97
N TYR A 403 -33.05 14.95 -12.51
CA TYR A 403 -33.39 14.40 -11.20
C TYR A 403 -33.01 12.91 -11.07
N LEU A 404 -33.30 12.09 -12.09
CA LEU A 404 -32.92 10.67 -12.10
C LEU A 404 -31.41 10.48 -12.04
N LYS A 405 -30.65 11.31 -12.78
CA LYS A 405 -29.19 11.32 -12.71
C LYS A 405 -28.68 11.69 -11.32
N ALA A 406 -29.18 12.78 -10.74
CA ALA A 406 -28.75 13.18 -9.39
C ALA A 406 -29.12 12.13 -8.33
N LYS A 407 -30.23 11.41 -8.49
CA LYS A 407 -30.62 10.28 -7.63
C LYS A 407 -29.60 9.13 -7.70
N LYS A 408 -29.18 8.74 -8.91
CA LYS A 408 -28.12 7.73 -9.12
C LYS A 408 -26.79 8.19 -8.51
N ASP A 409 -26.35 9.41 -8.84
CA ASP A 409 -25.08 9.97 -8.38
C ASP A 409 -25.01 10.08 -6.85
N SER A 410 -26.13 10.44 -6.22
CA SER A 410 -26.27 10.49 -4.76
C SER A 410 -26.09 9.10 -4.14
N LEU A 411 -26.79 8.08 -4.64
CA LEU A 411 -26.66 6.72 -4.14
C LEU A 411 -25.22 6.21 -4.34
N TYR A 412 -24.67 6.37 -5.54
CA TYR A 412 -23.30 5.97 -5.85
C TYR A 412 -22.26 6.63 -4.95
N SER A 413 -22.43 7.91 -4.62
CA SER A 413 -21.53 8.64 -3.71
C SER A 413 -21.53 8.06 -2.29
N GLU A 414 -22.64 7.51 -1.80
CA GLU A 414 -22.70 6.80 -0.51
C GLU A 414 -21.79 5.56 -0.53
N TYR A 415 -21.84 4.77 -1.59
CA TYR A 415 -20.97 3.59 -1.77
C TYR A 415 -19.50 3.96 -1.97
N ARG A 416 -19.20 5.06 -2.67
CA ARG A 416 -17.83 5.57 -2.83
C ARG A 416 -17.18 5.91 -1.49
N ILE A 417 -17.94 6.51 -0.56
CA ILE A 417 -17.43 6.80 0.79
C ILE A 417 -17.09 5.49 1.53
N LEU A 418 -17.93 4.45 1.42
CA LEU A 418 -17.67 3.15 2.05
C LEU A 418 -16.40 2.47 1.51
N VAL A 419 -16.15 2.52 0.21
CA VAL A 419 -14.87 2.05 -0.37
C VAL A 419 -13.70 2.90 0.08
N GLY A 420 -13.86 4.23 0.10
CA GLY A 420 -12.84 5.15 0.62
C GLY A 420 -12.50 4.93 2.10
N MET A 421 -13.38 4.29 2.86
CA MET A 421 -13.12 3.81 4.23
C MET A 421 -12.61 2.37 4.32
N GLY A 422 -12.68 1.59 3.24
CA GLY A 422 -12.35 0.16 3.24
C GLY A 422 -13.46 -0.74 3.79
N ARG A 423 -14.71 -0.27 3.90
CA ARG A 423 -15.81 -0.97 4.62
C ARG A 423 -16.93 -1.51 3.74
N LEU A 424 -16.91 -1.30 2.42
CA LEU A 424 -18.03 -1.66 1.55
C LEU A 424 -18.40 -3.15 1.68
N LEU A 425 -17.42 -4.04 1.58
CA LEU A 425 -17.68 -5.49 1.56
C LEU A 425 -18.32 -5.99 2.87
N ASN A 426 -17.90 -5.44 4.02
CA ASN A 426 -18.50 -5.75 5.31
C ASN A 426 -19.96 -5.28 5.39
N GLN A 427 -20.25 -4.10 4.83
CA GLN A 427 -21.58 -3.50 4.89
C GLN A 427 -22.58 -4.25 4.00
N VAL A 428 -22.12 -4.78 2.88
CA VAL A 428 -22.95 -5.52 1.91
C VAL A 428 -22.96 -7.04 2.23
N SER A 429 -22.29 -7.46 3.31
CA SER A 429 -22.23 -8.86 3.76
C SER A 429 -21.74 -9.85 2.69
N VAL A 430 -20.76 -9.43 1.88
CA VAL A 430 -20.21 -10.23 0.78
C VAL A 430 -18.84 -10.78 1.18
N ALA A 431 -18.59 -12.04 0.86
CA ALA A 431 -17.31 -12.69 1.14
C ALA A 431 -16.28 -12.46 0.02
N VAL A 432 -15.02 -12.24 0.42
CA VAL A 432 -13.89 -12.14 -0.51
C VAL A 432 -13.43 -13.55 -0.86
N PRO A 433 -13.19 -13.86 -2.15
CA PRO A 433 -12.61 -15.15 -2.53
C PRO A 433 -11.21 -15.28 -1.92
N THR A 434 -10.97 -16.34 -1.15
CA THR A 434 -9.65 -16.61 -0.54
C THR A 434 -8.81 -17.59 -1.34
N GLY A 435 -9.33 -18.05 -2.49
CA GLY A 435 -8.69 -19.03 -3.33
C GLY A 435 -8.87 -20.45 -2.78
N GLU A 436 -9.83 -21.17 -3.33
CA GLU A 436 -9.78 -22.62 -3.56
C GLU A 436 -10.79 -22.95 -4.67
N GLY A 437 -10.40 -23.82 -5.58
CA GLY A 437 -11.17 -24.15 -6.78
C GLY A 437 -12.30 -25.13 -6.48
N GLN A 438 -13.51 -24.76 -6.91
CA GLN A 438 -14.67 -25.63 -7.19
C GLN A 438 -15.19 -26.52 -6.04
N GLY A 439 -16.17 -25.98 -5.31
CA GLY A 439 -17.10 -26.76 -4.49
C GLY A 439 -16.69 -26.87 -3.02
N ASP A 440 -17.43 -26.15 -2.18
CA ASP A 440 -17.44 -26.19 -0.71
C ASP A 440 -16.11 -26.01 0.05
N ALA A 441 -16.09 -24.94 0.88
CA ALA A 441 -15.03 -24.46 1.80
C ALA A 441 -13.89 -23.67 1.11
N ALA A 442 -13.45 -22.48 1.54
CA ALA A 442 -13.77 -21.65 2.70
C ALA A 442 -13.92 -20.18 2.27
N LEU A 443 -15.14 -19.64 2.27
CA LEU A 443 -15.39 -18.20 2.21
C LEU A 443 -15.09 -17.63 3.60
N LYS A 444 -13.99 -16.88 3.76
CA LYS A 444 -13.73 -16.15 5.00
C LYS A 444 -14.34 -14.75 4.91
N PRO A 445 -15.11 -14.30 5.93
CA PRO A 445 -15.43 -12.89 6.11
C PRO A 445 -14.16 -12.03 5.98
N TYR A 446 -14.25 -10.85 5.39
CA TYR A 446 -13.12 -9.90 5.32
C TYR A 446 -12.48 -9.64 6.69
N ALA A 447 -13.27 -9.70 7.78
CA ALA A 447 -12.78 -9.61 9.15
C ALA A 447 -11.76 -10.68 9.55
N ASP A 448 -11.72 -11.82 8.85
CA ASP A 448 -10.78 -12.92 9.06
C ASP A 448 -9.55 -12.85 8.13
N LEU A 449 -9.59 -11.98 7.11
CA LEU A 449 -8.44 -11.60 6.27
C LEU A 449 -7.67 -10.41 6.85
N ALA A 450 -8.34 -9.58 7.65
CA ALA A 450 -7.64 -8.72 8.59
C ALA A 450 -6.89 -9.61 9.58
N PRO A 451 -5.59 -9.42 9.83
CA PRO A 451 -4.88 -10.18 10.84
C PRO A 451 -5.56 -9.95 12.19
N GLN A 452 -6.37 -10.91 12.63
CA GLN A 452 -6.61 -11.10 14.03
C GLN A 452 -5.23 -11.38 14.64
N THR A 453 -4.82 -10.55 15.58
CA THR A 453 -3.54 -10.59 16.30
C THR A 453 -2.29 -10.25 15.49
N VAL A 454 -2.12 -8.96 15.18
CA VAL A 454 -0.93 -8.28 15.73
C VAL A 454 -1.48 -7.28 16.74
N LEU A 455 -1.15 -7.48 18.01
CA LEU A 455 -1.72 -6.69 19.08
C LEU A 455 -1.41 -5.21 18.80
N ALA A 456 -2.43 -4.34 18.88
CA ALA A 456 -2.23 -2.89 18.86
C ALA A 456 -1.19 -2.42 19.91
N SER A 457 -0.89 -3.25 20.92
CA SER A 457 0.14 -3.01 21.93
C SER A 457 1.59 -3.09 21.40
N GLU A 458 1.89 -3.87 20.36
CA GLU A 458 3.23 -3.90 19.76
C GLU A 458 3.49 -2.65 18.90
N PHE A 459 2.45 -2.10 18.27
CA PHE A 459 2.56 -0.90 17.43
C PHE A 459 2.64 0.42 18.20
N LEU A 460 2.00 0.51 19.39
CA LEU A 460 2.16 1.67 20.26
C LEU A 460 3.59 1.76 20.82
N ALA A 461 4.25 0.62 21.05
CA ALA A 461 5.63 0.57 21.51
C ALA A 461 6.63 1.11 20.46
N ASP A 462 6.41 0.80 19.17
CA ASP A 462 7.23 1.32 18.08
C ASP A 462 7.02 2.82 17.82
N GLN A 463 5.78 3.32 17.99
CA GLN A 463 5.50 4.75 17.89
C GLN A 463 6.12 5.53 19.06
N GLU A 464 6.06 5.00 20.29
CA GLU A 464 6.75 5.57 21.45
C GLU A 464 8.27 5.54 21.29
N ALA A 465 8.83 4.48 20.69
CA ALA A 465 10.26 4.40 20.38
C ALA A 465 10.69 5.44 19.33
N VAL A 466 9.88 5.68 18.29
CA VAL A 466 10.14 6.72 17.28
C VAL A 466 10.02 8.13 17.90
N ASP A 467 9.01 8.39 18.73
CA ASP A 467 8.87 9.67 19.43
C ASP A 467 10.01 9.91 20.45
N GLN A 468 10.56 8.85 21.04
CA GLN A 468 11.75 8.92 21.89
C GLN A 468 13.01 9.21 21.09
N ILE A 469 13.19 8.59 19.91
CA ILE A 469 14.31 8.86 19.01
C ILE A 469 14.27 10.31 18.51
N ASP A 470 13.10 10.83 18.12
CA ASP A 470 12.95 12.23 17.68
C ASP A 470 13.24 13.23 18.82
N LYS A 471 12.82 12.91 20.06
CA LYS A 471 13.20 13.71 21.24
C LYS A 471 14.70 13.63 21.54
N GLN A 472 15.32 12.47 21.35
CA GLN A 472 16.76 12.30 21.57
C GLN A 472 17.57 13.08 20.53
N ILE A 473 17.20 13.04 19.25
CA ILE A 473 17.82 13.83 18.18
C ILE A 473 17.71 15.33 18.46
N GLN A 474 16.53 15.82 18.88
CA GLN A 474 16.34 17.23 19.26
C GLN A 474 17.19 17.62 20.48
N THR A 475 17.38 16.70 21.42
CA THR A 475 18.20 16.93 22.63
C THR A 475 19.69 17.00 22.27
N ASP A 476 20.17 16.11 21.40
CA ASP A 476 21.56 16.07 20.95
C ASP A 476 21.93 17.32 20.13
N GLU A 477 21.03 17.80 19.25
CA GLU A 477 21.23 19.07 18.52
C GLU A 477 21.33 20.28 19.47
N LYS A 478 20.49 20.33 20.49
CA LYS A 478 20.51 21.39 21.51
C LYS A 478 21.81 21.37 22.32
N ILE A 479 22.26 20.19 22.76
CA ILE A 479 23.50 20.06 23.53
C ILE A 479 24.71 20.51 22.69
N VAL A 480 24.78 20.11 21.41
CA VAL A 480 25.84 20.56 20.50
C VAL A 480 25.82 22.08 20.32
N ALA A 481 24.63 22.70 20.23
CA ALA A 481 24.50 24.15 20.15
C ALA A 481 25.01 24.85 21.42
N ASP A 482 24.67 24.35 22.61
CA ASP A 482 25.12 24.91 23.90
C ASP A 482 26.65 24.82 24.05
N ILE A 483 27.25 23.71 23.64
CA ILE A 483 28.72 23.54 23.65
C ILE A 483 29.39 24.54 22.69
N LYS A 484 28.85 24.72 21.48
CA LYS A 484 29.38 25.70 20.52
C LYS A 484 29.30 27.12 21.06
N ALA A 485 28.19 27.48 21.72
CA ALA A 485 28.03 28.77 22.37
C ALA A 485 29.06 28.99 23.49
N GLN A 486 29.32 27.96 24.29
CA GLN A 486 30.34 28.01 25.34
C GLN A 486 31.76 28.21 24.79
N ILE A 487 32.13 27.51 23.71
CA ILE A 487 33.42 27.70 23.04
C ILE A 487 33.56 29.12 22.47
N ALA A 488 32.48 29.68 21.91
CA ALA A 488 32.45 31.06 21.44
C ALA A 488 32.64 32.06 22.58
N SER A 489 31.98 31.84 23.73
CA SER A 489 32.14 32.65 24.94
C SER A 489 33.57 32.61 25.49
N TRP A 490 34.16 31.41 25.58
CA TRP A 490 35.56 31.22 25.98
C TRP A 490 36.54 31.95 25.04
N LYS A 491 36.33 31.83 23.72
CA LYS A 491 37.10 32.57 22.72
C LYS A 491 37.01 34.07 22.95
N GLN A 492 35.79 34.60 23.12
CA GLN A 492 35.57 36.03 23.32
C GLN A 492 36.24 36.55 24.60
N ALA A 493 36.15 35.80 25.70
CA ALA A 493 36.84 36.14 26.95
C ALA A 493 38.36 36.20 26.76
N TRP A 494 38.92 35.31 25.94
CA TRP A 494 40.35 35.34 25.62
C TRP A 494 40.73 36.54 24.75
N GLU A 495 39.99 36.83 23.67
CA GLU A 495 40.26 37.98 22.79
C GLU A 495 40.17 39.33 23.52
N THR A 496 39.21 39.45 24.45
CA THR A 496 39.01 40.64 25.29
C THR A 496 39.91 40.68 26.53
N GLN A 497 40.74 39.65 26.73
CA GLN A 497 41.62 39.50 27.90
C GLN A 497 40.87 39.56 29.25
N ASP A 498 39.56 39.21 29.26
CA ASP A 498 38.72 39.11 30.45
C ASP A 498 39.06 37.81 31.18
N MET A 499 39.97 37.93 32.15
CA MET A 499 40.49 36.77 32.87
C MET A 499 39.46 36.09 33.76
N ASP A 500 38.47 36.82 34.26
CA ASP A 500 37.44 36.26 35.14
C ASP A 500 36.49 35.37 34.33
N ARG A 501 36.03 35.84 33.17
CA ARG A 501 35.24 35.02 32.24
C ARG A 501 36.06 33.90 31.61
N TYR A 502 37.33 34.14 31.31
CA TYR A 502 38.20 33.13 30.74
C TYR A 502 38.37 31.94 31.70
N PHE A 503 38.63 32.20 32.98
CA PHE A 503 38.76 31.13 33.97
C PHE A 503 37.43 30.50 34.39
N ALA A 504 36.30 31.20 34.25
CA ALA A 504 34.97 30.63 34.47
C ALA A 504 34.60 29.54 33.45
N ALA A 505 35.23 29.53 32.27
CA ALA A 505 35.04 28.48 31.27
C ALA A 505 35.72 27.15 31.65
N TYR A 506 36.57 27.12 32.68
CA TYR A 506 37.29 25.93 33.12
C TYR A 506 36.72 25.38 34.44
N SER A 507 36.63 24.05 34.55
CA SER A 507 36.19 23.38 35.77
C SER A 507 37.13 23.66 36.94
N SER A 508 36.58 23.64 38.15
CA SER A 508 37.36 23.66 39.40
C SER A 508 38.33 22.47 39.52
N HIS A 509 38.07 21.38 38.79
CA HIS A 509 38.90 20.17 38.70
C HIS A 509 39.75 20.11 37.42
N PHE A 510 39.91 21.22 36.70
CA PHE A 510 40.69 21.25 35.45
C PHE A 510 42.12 20.74 35.66
N VAL A 511 42.55 19.82 34.79
CA VAL A 511 43.91 19.26 34.77
C VAL A 511 44.68 19.83 33.59
N PRO A 512 45.68 20.70 33.81
CA PRO A 512 46.55 21.18 32.74
C PRO A 512 47.36 20.03 32.11
N SER A 513 47.49 20.02 30.79
CA SER A 513 48.22 18.98 30.04
C SER A 513 49.71 18.86 30.39
N ASN A 514 50.31 19.89 30.98
CA ASN A 514 51.70 19.88 31.45
C ASN A 514 51.85 19.40 32.91
N GLY A 515 50.78 18.93 33.56
CA GLY A 515 50.80 18.45 34.94
C GLY A 515 50.98 19.54 36.02
N MET A 516 50.91 20.82 35.64
CA MET A 516 51.06 21.93 36.57
C MET A 516 49.86 22.05 37.52
N PRO A 517 50.04 22.43 38.81
CA PRO A 517 48.93 22.73 39.70
C PRO A 517 48.03 23.85 39.15
N LEU A 518 46.70 23.72 39.30
CA LEU A 518 45.71 24.63 38.72
C LEU A 518 45.97 26.12 39.05
N GLN A 519 46.34 26.43 40.28
CA GLN A 519 46.61 27.82 40.70
C GLN A 519 47.84 28.41 40.00
N SER A 520 48.91 27.63 39.86
CA SER A 520 50.11 28.03 39.13
C SER A 520 49.82 28.21 37.64
N TRP A 521 48.97 27.35 37.07
CA TRP A 521 48.52 27.48 35.68
C TRP A 521 47.70 28.76 35.47
N LYS A 522 46.77 29.09 36.37
CA LYS A 522 45.99 30.34 36.31
C LYS A 522 46.90 31.57 36.36
N LEU A 523 47.89 31.59 37.25
CA LEU A 523 48.87 32.69 37.32
C LEU A 523 49.67 32.83 36.02
N SER A 524 50.16 31.71 35.48
CA SER A 524 50.90 31.69 34.20
C SER A 524 50.04 32.21 33.04
N ARG A 525 48.80 31.73 32.91
CA ARG A 525 47.87 32.18 31.87
C ARG A 525 47.54 33.66 32.01
N LYS A 526 47.30 34.17 33.22
CA LYS A 526 47.04 35.60 33.45
C LYS A 526 48.21 36.45 32.95
N GLN A 527 49.46 36.08 33.26
CA GLN A 527 50.63 36.80 32.78
C GLN A 527 50.78 36.77 31.25
N VAL A 528 50.51 35.62 30.62
CA VAL A 528 50.67 35.45 29.16
C VAL A 528 49.55 36.16 28.39
N ILE A 529 48.31 36.05 28.86
CA ILE A 529 47.12 36.55 28.17
C ILE A 529 47.01 38.08 28.30
N THR A 530 47.38 38.70 29.42
CA THR A 530 47.23 40.16 29.59
C THR A 530 48.42 40.99 29.09
N LYS A 531 49.51 40.34 28.64
CA LYS A 531 50.74 41.03 28.22
C LYS A 531 50.65 41.69 26.83
N PRO A 532 50.06 41.05 25.79
CA PRO A 532 49.88 41.68 24.48
C PRO A 532 48.87 42.84 24.52
N ALA A 533 49.01 43.80 23.61
CA ALA A 533 48.08 44.93 23.49
C ALA A 533 46.72 44.53 22.88
N TRP A 534 46.68 43.44 22.12
CA TRP A 534 45.47 42.86 21.56
C TRP A 534 45.69 41.37 21.29
N ILE A 535 44.59 40.60 21.28
CA ILE A 535 44.53 39.18 20.97
C ILE A 535 43.38 38.93 19.98
N ARG A 536 43.61 38.07 18.99
CA ARG A 536 42.61 37.55 18.05
C ARG A 536 42.76 36.04 17.93
N LEU A 537 41.63 35.33 17.99
CA LEU A 537 41.55 33.88 17.83
C LEU A 537 40.62 33.53 16.65
N GLU A 538 41.08 32.68 15.75
CA GLU A 538 40.23 32.05 14.74
C GLU A 538 40.11 30.55 15.03
N ILE A 539 38.89 30.04 15.00
CA ILE A 539 38.56 28.64 15.25
C ILE A 539 38.04 28.06 13.93
N GLU A 540 38.76 27.10 13.38
CA GLU A 540 38.39 26.39 12.14
C GLU A 540 38.07 24.92 12.45
N SER A 541 37.21 24.31 11.65
CA SER A 541 36.91 22.86 11.71
C SER A 541 36.46 22.36 13.09
N LEU A 542 35.55 23.10 13.74
CA LEU A 542 35.01 22.75 15.06
C LEU A 542 34.13 21.47 14.99
N ASP A 543 34.69 20.34 15.42
CA ASP A 543 34.01 19.05 15.61
C ASP A 543 33.62 18.88 17.09
N VAL A 544 32.39 18.46 17.34
CA VAL A 544 31.84 18.27 18.70
C VAL A 544 31.27 16.87 18.79
N ARG A 545 31.74 16.08 19.76
CA ARG A 545 31.22 14.74 20.06
C ARG A 545 30.72 14.73 21.49
N VAL A 546 29.48 14.32 21.69
CA VAL A 546 28.80 14.31 22.99
C VAL A 546 28.59 12.86 23.42
N ASP A 547 28.88 12.58 24.68
CA ASP A 547 28.57 11.31 25.34
C ASP A 547 28.03 11.61 26.75
N GLY A 548 26.70 11.65 26.85
CA GLY A 548 25.99 12.00 28.08
C GLY A 548 26.34 13.40 28.60
N MET A 549 26.97 13.47 29.78
CA MET A 549 27.37 14.74 30.42
C MET A 549 28.80 15.18 30.07
N VAL A 550 29.46 14.49 29.14
CA VAL A 550 30.84 14.78 28.71
C VAL A 550 30.84 15.06 27.21
N ALA A 551 31.70 15.98 26.77
CA ALA A 551 31.89 16.28 25.36
C ALA A 551 33.38 16.40 25.01
N SER A 552 33.73 15.97 23.81
CA SER A 552 35.05 16.16 23.21
C SER A 552 34.93 17.10 22.03
N VAL A 553 35.72 18.17 22.05
CA VAL A 553 35.67 19.24 21.05
C VAL A 553 37.05 19.37 20.42
N GLN A 554 37.11 19.25 19.10
CA GLN A 554 38.35 19.35 18.32
C GLN A 554 38.25 20.50 17.32
N PHE A 555 39.29 21.32 17.22
CA PHE A 555 39.34 22.43 16.27
C PHE A 555 40.79 22.88 16.01
N ILE A 556 40.97 23.62 14.92
CA ILE A 556 42.21 24.33 14.62
C ILE A 556 42.11 25.73 15.23
N GLN A 557 43.05 26.09 16.10
CA GLN A 557 43.13 27.41 16.72
C GLN A 557 44.25 28.22 16.05
N ARG A 558 43.91 29.31 15.36
CA ARG A 558 44.87 30.31 14.91
C ARG A 558 44.88 31.48 15.89
N TYR A 559 46.00 31.65 16.57
CA TYR A 559 46.21 32.72 17.53
C TYR A 559 47.04 33.83 16.91
N SER A 560 46.63 35.07 17.12
CA SER A 560 47.41 36.26 16.76
C SER A 560 47.33 37.30 17.87
N ALA A 561 48.46 37.88 18.22
CA ALA A 561 48.55 38.97 19.18
C ALA A 561 49.56 40.02 18.70
N SER A 562 49.63 41.16 19.40
CA SER A 562 50.51 42.28 19.03
C SER A 562 52.00 41.93 18.89
N ASN A 563 52.44 40.79 19.42
CA ASN A 563 53.84 40.36 19.46
C ASN A 563 54.07 38.86 19.16
N PHE A 564 53.04 38.10 18.78
CA PHE A 564 53.15 36.64 18.59
C PHE A 564 52.01 36.09 17.71
N GLN A 565 52.31 35.04 16.94
CA GLN A 565 51.31 34.29 16.16
C GLN A 565 51.60 32.79 16.29
N ASP A 566 50.54 31.98 16.32
CA ASP A 566 50.63 30.53 16.47
C ASP A 566 49.42 29.83 15.86
N VAL A 567 49.58 28.58 15.41
CA VAL A 567 48.50 27.75 14.86
C VAL A 567 48.62 26.35 15.42
N VAL A 568 47.58 25.88 16.11
CA VAL A 568 47.61 24.60 16.81
C VAL A 568 46.32 23.81 16.65
N ASN A 569 46.42 22.48 16.62
CA ASN A 569 45.24 21.61 16.71
C ASN A 569 44.90 21.40 18.19
N LYS A 570 43.70 21.81 18.58
CA LYS A 570 43.28 21.82 19.97
C LYS A 570 42.18 20.81 20.19
N GLN A 571 42.31 20.03 21.26
CA GLN A 571 41.27 19.15 21.77
C GLN A 571 40.92 19.58 23.19
N LEU A 572 39.64 19.88 23.41
CA LEU A 572 39.07 20.19 24.71
C LEU A 572 38.14 19.07 25.13
N GLU A 573 38.24 18.66 26.40
CA GLU A 573 37.23 17.84 27.05
C GLU A 573 36.40 18.74 27.94
N LEU A 574 35.08 18.65 27.80
CA LEU A 574 34.11 19.43 28.56
C LEU A 574 33.19 18.51 29.34
N ARG A 575 32.70 19.03 30.47
CA ARG A 575 31.67 18.39 31.28
C ARG A 575 30.57 19.40 31.60
N LEU A 576 29.33 18.95 31.64
CA LEU A 576 28.21 19.76 32.13
C LEU A 576 28.26 19.82 33.67
N GLU A 577 28.54 20.99 34.23
CA GLU A 577 28.52 21.26 35.68
C GLU A 577 27.55 22.41 35.95
N GLU A 578 26.60 22.22 36.88
CA GLU A 578 25.63 23.26 37.30
C GLU A 578 24.86 23.92 36.13
N GLY A 579 24.62 23.17 35.04
CA GLY A 579 23.90 23.64 33.86
C GLY A 579 24.76 24.41 32.84
N THR A 580 26.08 24.47 33.03
CA THR A 580 27.03 25.09 32.08
C THR A 580 28.12 24.10 31.67
N TRP A 581 28.48 24.08 30.40
CA TRP A 581 29.61 23.28 29.93
C TRP A 581 30.93 23.92 30.36
N VAL A 582 31.79 23.17 31.05
CA VAL A 582 33.09 23.66 31.52
C VAL A 582 34.21 22.76 31.04
N ILE A 583 35.35 23.35 30.71
CA ILE A 583 36.54 22.64 30.21
C ILE A 583 37.22 21.91 31.36
N THR A 584 37.35 20.59 31.26
CA THR A 584 38.00 19.72 32.26
C THR A 584 39.42 19.33 31.86
N ALA A 585 39.72 19.28 30.56
CA ALA A 585 41.07 19.04 30.05
C ALA A 585 41.31 19.77 28.72
N GLU A 586 42.57 20.14 28.48
CA GLU A 586 43.01 20.81 27.25
C GLU A 586 44.30 20.15 26.75
N THR A 587 44.27 19.63 25.52
CA THR A 587 45.43 19.06 24.84
C THR A 587 45.68 19.79 23.53
N VAL A 588 46.96 20.05 23.25
CA VAL A 588 47.43 20.58 21.97
C VAL A 588 48.14 19.44 21.24
N ARG A 589 47.77 19.19 19.98
CA ARG A 589 48.34 18.13 19.12
C ARG A 589 49.18 18.70 17.99
#